data_AF-A0A2X2T765-F1
#
_entry.id   AF-A0A2X2T765-F1
#
_cell.length_a   1.000
_cell.length_b   1.000
_cell.length_c   1.000
_cell.angle_alpha   90.00
_cell.angle_beta   90.00
_cell.angle_gamma   90.00
#
_symmetry.space_group_name_H-M   'P 1'
#
loop_
_entity.id
_entity.type
_entity.pdbx_description
1 polymer ?
#
loop_
_entity_poly.entity_id
_entity_poly.type
_entity_poly.pdbx_seq_one_letter_code
_entity_poly.pdbx_strand_id
1 'polypeptide(L)'
;MDEEVETDVIAAIALGERYNARLFINDYWRLAIKHGAYGVHLGQEDMDVANLTAISEAGLRLGLSTHDNMEMDRALSANPSYIALGHVFPTQTKQMPSSPQG
;
A
#
# COMPACT_ATOMS: atom_id res chain seq x y z
N MET A 1 -13.14 -3.85 15.62
CA MET A 1 -13.06 -2.75 14.63
C MET A 1 -11.62 -2.27 14.39
N ASP A 2 -10.84 -1.87 15.41
CA ASP A 2 -9.38 -1.62 15.23
C ASP A 2 -8.50 -2.73 15.82
N GLU A 3 -8.90 -3.33 16.96
CA GLU A 3 -8.14 -4.43 17.60
C GLU A 3 -8.13 -5.72 16.76
N GLU A 4 -9.22 -6.00 16.05
CA GLU A 4 -9.30 -7.14 15.12
C GLU A 4 -8.34 -6.96 13.95
N VAL A 5 -8.28 -5.75 13.37
CA VAL A 5 -7.36 -5.43 12.27
C VAL A 5 -5.92 -5.55 12.74
N GLU A 6 -5.59 -5.03 13.92
CA GLU A 6 -4.25 -5.17 14.47
C GLU A 6 -3.86 -6.65 14.67
N THR A 7 -4.80 -7.47 15.14
CA THR A 7 -4.61 -8.93 15.28
C THR A 7 -4.34 -9.59 13.92
N ASP A 8 -5.10 -9.24 12.89
CA ASP A 8 -4.93 -9.75 11.54
C ASP A 8 -3.59 -9.32 10.93
N VAL A 9 -3.17 -8.06 11.15
CA VAL A 9 -1.87 -7.55 10.69
C VAL A 9 -0.72 -8.34 11.32
N ILE A 10 -0.76 -8.56 12.64
CA ILE A 10 0.26 -9.35 13.35
C ILE A 10 0.31 -10.78 12.80
N ALA A 11 -0.86 -11.42 12.63
CA ALA A 11 -0.95 -12.78 12.12
C ALA A 11 -0.42 -12.87 10.67
N ALA A 12 -0.76 -11.91 9.82
CA ALA A 12 -0.29 -11.86 8.45
C ALA A 12 1.24 -11.68 8.39
N ILE A 13 1.82 -10.77 9.18
CA ILE A 13 3.27 -10.56 9.25
C ILE A 13 3.98 -11.85 9.65
N ALA A 14 3.51 -12.53 10.71
CA ALA A 14 4.08 -13.79 11.15
C ALA A 14 4.02 -14.88 10.07
N LEU A 15 2.95 -14.93 9.27
CA LEU A 15 2.86 -15.84 8.11
C LEU A 15 3.84 -15.44 7.00
N GLY A 16 4.00 -14.14 6.73
CA GLY A 16 4.97 -13.62 5.79
C GLY A 16 6.40 -14.06 6.13
N GLU A 17 6.80 -13.88 7.39
CA GLU A 17 8.11 -14.32 7.89
C GLU A 17 8.27 -15.84 7.79
N ARG A 18 7.26 -16.60 8.25
CA ARG A 18 7.29 -18.08 8.26
C ARG A 18 7.49 -18.66 6.86
N TYR A 19 6.87 -18.06 5.85
CA TYR A 19 6.93 -18.54 4.47
C TYR A 19 7.91 -17.76 3.59
N ASN A 20 8.73 -16.89 4.18
CA ASN A 20 9.66 -16.01 3.46
C ASN A 20 8.99 -15.22 2.32
N ALA A 21 7.75 -14.78 2.57
CA ALA A 21 6.97 -13.96 1.66
C ALA A 21 7.15 -12.47 1.96
N ARG A 22 7.13 -11.65 0.91
CA ARG A 22 7.22 -10.19 1.01
C ARG A 22 5.82 -9.61 1.21
N LEU A 23 5.37 -9.58 2.46
CA LEU A 23 4.04 -9.09 2.80
C LEU A 23 3.95 -7.56 2.76
N PHE A 24 2.96 -7.03 2.03
CA PHE A 24 2.57 -5.63 2.09
C PHE A 24 1.23 -5.50 2.82
N ILE A 25 1.16 -4.62 3.81
CA ILE A 25 -0.08 -4.26 4.49
C ILE A 25 -0.78 -3.15 3.71
N ASN A 26 -2.07 -3.29 3.43
CA ASN A 26 -2.84 -2.26 2.74
C ASN A 26 -3.32 -1.20 3.72
N ASP A 27 -3.13 0.09 3.41
CA ASP A 27 -3.65 1.30 4.08
C ASP A 27 -3.18 1.54 5.53
N TYR A 28 -3.05 0.49 6.35
CA TYR A 28 -2.73 0.54 7.78
C TYR A 28 -1.24 0.79 8.07
N TRP A 29 -0.67 1.85 7.48
CA TRP A 29 0.75 2.19 7.59
C TRP A 29 1.26 2.33 9.03
N ARG A 30 0.44 2.82 9.95
CA ARG A 30 0.82 2.92 11.38
C ARG A 30 1.02 1.55 12.01
N LEU A 31 0.15 0.58 11.69
CA LEU A 31 0.28 -0.80 12.17
C LEU A 31 1.43 -1.52 11.47
N ALA A 32 1.63 -1.26 10.18
CA ALA A 32 2.76 -1.78 9.42
C ALA A 32 4.11 -1.34 10.04
N ILE A 33 4.24 -0.06 10.43
CA ILE A 33 5.40 0.44 11.17
C ILE A 33 5.49 -0.21 12.55
N LYS A 34 4.40 -0.17 13.33
CA LYS A 34 4.35 -0.67 14.71
C LYS A 34 4.82 -2.13 14.82
N HIS A 35 4.47 -2.95 13.84
CA HIS A 35 4.73 -4.40 13.84
C HIS A 35 5.82 -4.84 12.85
N GLY A 36 6.53 -3.91 12.24
CA GLY A 36 7.69 -4.22 11.39
C GLY A 36 7.35 -5.03 10.13
N ALA A 37 6.27 -4.68 9.43
CA ALA A 37 5.93 -5.32 8.16
C ALA A 37 7.04 -5.13 7.11
N TYR A 38 7.11 -6.02 6.10
CA TYR A 38 8.04 -5.86 4.98
C TYR A 38 7.73 -4.59 4.16
N GLY A 39 6.45 -4.25 3.98
CA GLY A 39 6.05 -3.02 3.33
C GLY A 39 4.60 -2.64 3.56
N VAL A 40 4.23 -1.49 2.99
CA VAL A 40 2.87 -0.96 2.97
C VAL A 40 2.47 -0.60 1.54
N HIS A 41 1.21 -0.83 1.20
CA HIS A 41 0.59 -0.34 -0.04
C HIS A 41 -0.42 0.76 0.30
N LEU A 42 -0.38 1.87 -0.44
CA LEU A 42 -1.26 3.02 -0.24
C LEU A 42 -1.92 3.45 -1.56
N GLY A 43 -3.17 3.90 -1.47
CA GLY A 43 -3.82 4.68 -2.51
C GLY A 43 -3.44 6.16 -2.46
N GLN A 44 -3.93 6.94 -3.43
CA GLN A 44 -3.65 8.37 -3.52
C GLN A 44 -4.25 9.18 -2.36
N GLU A 45 -5.42 8.78 -1.87
CA GLU A 45 -6.06 9.41 -0.71
C GLU A 45 -5.29 9.10 0.58
N ASP A 46 -4.78 7.88 0.72
CA ASP A 46 -3.97 7.51 1.89
C ASP A 46 -2.65 8.30 1.94
N MET A 47 -2.07 8.62 0.78
CA MET A 47 -0.88 9.47 0.69
C MET A 47 -1.11 10.88 1.25
N ASP A 48 -2.34 11.38 1.31
CA ASP A 48 -2.64 12.72 1.86
C ASP A 48 -2.47 12.78 3.37
N VAL A 49 -2.65 11.65 4.05
CA VAL A 49 -2.62 11.56 5.52
C VAL A 49 -1.48 10.72 6.07
N ALA A 50 -0.83 9.91 5.23
CA ALA A 50 0.30 9.08 5.62
C ALA A 50 1.57 9.90 5.81
N ASN A 51 2.32 9.59 6.87
CA ASN A 51 3.66 10.14 7.06
C ASN A 51 4.67 9.27 6.28
N LEU A 52 4.94 9.65 5.02
CA LEU A 52 5.85 8.91 4.15
C LEU A 52 7.29 8.87 4.68
N THR A 53 7.73 9.93 5.38
CA THR A 53 9.04 9.94 6.04
C THR A 53 9.11 8.89 7.14
N ALA A 54 8.09 8.78 7.99
CA ALA A 54 8.05 7.76 9.04
C ALA A 54 8.04 6.34 8.47
N ILE A 55 7.34 6.11 7.36
CA ILE A 55 7.37 4.82 6.64
C ILE A 55 8.80 4.49 6.17
N SER A 56 9.48 5.48 5.57
CA SER A 56 10.85 5.32 5.10
C SER A 56 11.84 5.10 6.25
N GLU A 57 11.73 5.85 7.34
CA GLU A 57 12.59 5.73 8.53
C GLU A 57 12.42 4.38 9.23
N ALA A 58 11.21 3.82 9.20
CA ALA A 58 10.95 2.47 9.69
C ALA A 58 11.51 1.37 8.76
N GLY A 59 12.05 1.72 7.60
CA GLY A 59 12.65 0.77 6.65
C GLY A 59 11.64 -0.02 5.81
N LEU A 60 10.36 0.38 5.81
CA LEU A 60 9.30 -0.30 5.06
C LEU A 60 9.40 -0.03 3.56
N ARG A 61 9.06 -1.03 2.75
CA ARG A 61 8.85 -0.84 1.31
C ARG A 61 7.53 -0.14 1.04
N LEU A 62 7.53 0.87 0.18
CA LEU A 62 6.33 1.62 -0.20
C LEU A 62 5.80 1.16 -1.57
N GLY A 63 4.55 0.73 -1.62
CA GLY A 63 3.79 0.50 -2.86
C GLY A 63 2.70 1.54 -3.04
N LEU A 64 2.51 2.05 -4.26
CA LEU A 64 1.49 3.06 -4.56
C LEU A 64 0.59 2.64 -5.71
N SER A 65 -0.72 2.81 -5.56
CA SER A 65 -1.68 2.66 -6.67
C SER A 65 -1.81 3.92 -7.51
N THR A 66 -1.98 3.76 -8.82
CA THR A 66 -2.13 4.84 -9.80
C THR A 66 -3.14 4.45 -10.88
N HIS A 67 -3.91 5.43 -11.34
CA HIS A 67 -5.00 5.23 -12.30
C HIS A 67 -5.09 6.28 -13.40
N ASP A 68 -4.15 7.22 -13.44
CA ASP A 68 -3.91 8.13 -14.56
C ASP A 68 -2.47 8.68 -14.48
N ASN A 69 -2.11 9.55 -15.43
CA ASN A 69 -0.78 10.15 -15.50
C ASN A 69 -0.50 11.12 -14.34
N MET A 70 -1.51 11.78 -13.78
CA MET A 70 -1.33 12.71 -12.67
C MET A 70 -0.99 11.95 -11.38
N GLU A 71 -1.70 10.86 -11.12
CA GLU A 71 -1.41 9.94 -10.01
C GLU A 71 -0.02 9.29 -10.18
N MET A 72 0.39 8.99 -11.41
CA MET A 72 1.74 8.49 -11.71
C MET A 72 2.83 9.50 -11.33
N ASP A 73 2.73 10.73 -11.79
CA ASP A 73 3.70 11.78 -11.48
C ASP A 73 3.81 12.01 -9.97
N ARG A 74 2.65 12.04 -9.29
CA ARG A 74 2.57 12.13 -7.84
C ARG A 74 3.25 10.93 -7.16
N ALA A 75 2.95 9.71 -7.59
CA ALA A 75 3.55 8.50 -7.04
C ALA A 75 5.06 8.48 -7.21
N LEU A 76 5.59 8.84 -8.38
CA LEU A 76 7.03 8.90 -8.65
C LEU A 76 7.76 9.90 -7.74
N SER A 77 7.12 11.02 -7.40
CA SER A 77 7.70 12.02 -6.48
C SER A 77 7.94 11.47 -5.06
N ALA A 78 7.24 10.40 -4.67
CA ALA A 78 7.38 9.73 -3.38
C ALA A 78 8.46 8.64 -3.36
N ASN A 79 9.16 8.40 -4.48
CA ASN A 79 10.20 7.37 -4.64
C ASN A 79 9.77 5.97 -4.12
N PRO A 80 8.65 5.40 -4.59
CA PRO A 80 8.12 4.15 -4.10
C PRO A 80 8.98 2.96 -4.52
N SER A 81 8.87 1.87 -3.77
CA SER A 81 9.49 0.59 -4.10
C SER A 81 8.79 -0.13 -5.28
N TYR A 82 7.50 0.13 -5.49
CA TYR A 82 6.78 -0.26 -6.70
C TYR A 82 5.55 0.63 -6.92
N ILE A 83 5.04 0.64 -8.15
CA ILE A 83 3.79 1.29 -8.53
C ILE A 83 2.85 0.24 -9.12
N ALA A 84 1.60 0.23 -8.65
CA ALA A 84 0.51 -0.54 -9.24
C ALA A 84 -0.26 0.35 -10.23
N LEU A 85 -0.30 -0.08 -11.48
CA LEU A 85 -1.03 0.58 -12.56
C LEU A 85 -2.38 -0.10 -12.73
N GLY A 86 -3.47 0.65 -12.58
CA GLY A 86 -4.80 0.09 -12.70
C GLY A 86 -5.86 1.09 -13.14
N HIS A 87 -7.05 0.66 -13.51
CA HIS A 87 -7.39 -0.72 -13.87
C HIS A 87 -7.08 -0.93 -15.35
N VAL A 88 -6.37 -2.01 -15.69
CA VAL A 88 -6.04 -2.30 -17.11
C VAL A 88 -7.28 -2.71 -17.88
N PHE A 89 -8.19 -3.47 -17.24
CA PHE A 89 -9.45 -3.92 -17.81
C PHE A 89 -10.63 -3.48 -16.93
N PRO A 90 -11.86 -3.37 -17.49
CA PRO A 90 -13.05 -3.10 -16.70
C PRO A 90 -13.18 -4.07 -15.52
N THR A 91 -13.44 -3.55 -14.33
CA THR A 91 -13.63 -4.34 -13.11
C THR A 91 -14.93 -3.96 -12.42
N GLN A 92 -15.59 -4.93 -11.79
CA GLN A 92 -16.76 -4.72 -10.93
C GLN A 92 -16.40 -4.76 -9.44
N THR A 93 -15.16 -5.17 -9.09
CA THR A 93 -14.73 -5.36 -7.70
C THR A 93 -14.49 -4.03 -6.98
N LYS A 94 -14.17 -2.95 -7.71
CA LYS A 94 -13.97 -1.60 -7.19
C LYS A 94 -14.68 -0.61 -8.11
N GLN A 95 -15.41 0.36 -7.56
CA GLN A 95 -15.93 1.46 -8.37
C GLN A 95 -14.77 2.36 -8.78
N MET A 96 -14.58 2.54 -10.08
CA MET A 96 -13.45 3.27 -10.63
C MET A 96 -13.94 4.58 -11.27
N PRO A 97 -13.35 5.74 -10.93
CA PRO A 97 -13.70 7.02 -11.55
C PRO A 97 -13.05 7.20 -12.94
N SER A 98 -12.01 6.42 -13.25
CA SER A 98 -11.27 6.48 -14.52
C SER A 98 -11.75 5.45 -15.54
N SER A 99 -11.32 5.60 -16.79
CA SER A 99 -11.47 4.57 -17.83
C SER A 99 -10.36 3.51 -17.70
N PRO A 100 -10.55 2.28 -18.23
CA PRO A 100 -9.50 1.29 -18.29
C PRO A 100 -8.27 1.80 -19.05
N GLN A 101 -7.10 1.35 -18.62
CA GLN A 101 -5.80 1.79 -19.14
C GLN A 101 -5.25 0.91 -20.28
N GLY A 102 -5.99 -0.13 -20.70
CA GLY A 102 -5.58 -1.10 -21.73
C GLY A 102 -6.58 -1.27 -22.87
#